data_AF-A0A382P0W2-F1
#
_entry.id   AF-A0A382P0W2-F1
#
_cell.length_a   1.000
_cell.length_b   1.000
_cell.length_c   1.000
_cell.angle_alpha   90.00
_cell.angle_beta   90.00
_cell.angle_gamma   90.00
#
_symmetry.space_group_name_H-M   'P 1'
#
loop_
_entity.id
_entity.type
_entity.pdbx_description
1 polymer ?
#
loop_
_entity_poly.entity_id
_entity_poly.type
_entity_poly.pdbx_seq_one_letter_code
_entity_poly.pdbx_strand_id
1 'polypeptide(L)'
;FDFRGVIYDVDFEFNNSEEWYQSIPKNVRPKKDQPFYHLLAENDEITYEAYVSEQNLLDDDSEEPIKHPLINEIFSGRRGSSYFKPSN
;
A
#
# COMPACT_ATOMS: atom_id res chain seq x y z
N PHE A 1 3.90 8.82 10.64
CA PHE A 1 3.34 8.93 9.28
C PHE A 1 2.02 8.20 9.34
N ASP A 2 0.94 8.95 9.49
CA ASP A 2 -0.41 8.39 9.48
C ASP A 2 -0.95 8.60 8.07
N PHE A 3 -0.92 7.55 7.27
CA PHE A 3 -1.56 7.53 5.96
C PHE A 3 -2.43 6.29 5.91
N ARG A 4 -3.55 6.40 5.22
CA ARG A 4 -4.44 5.26 4.99
C ARG A 4 -4.38 4.92 3.51
N GLY A 5 -4.50 3.64 3.19
CA GLY A 5 -4.43 3.23 1.80
C GLY A 5 -4.95 1.83 1.56
N VAL A 6 -5.17 1.54 0.29
CA VAL A 6 -5.64 0.23 -0.17
C VAL A 6 -4.56 -0.48 -0.96
N ILE A 7 -4.32 -1.73 -0.60
CA ILE A 7 -3.39 -2.62 -1.30
C ILE A 7 -4.03 -3.06 -2.62
N TYR A 8 -3.37 -2.78 -3.75
CA TYR A 8 -3.82 -3.21 -5.07
C TYR A 8 -2.95 -4.31 -5.68
N ASP A 9 -1.68 -4.37 -5.27
CA ASP A 9 -0.71 -5.34 -5.75
C ASP A 9 0.28 -5.77 -4.66
N VAL A 10 0.94 -6.91 -4.87
CA VAL A 10 1.87 -7.51 -3.93
C VAL A 10 3.03 -8.16 -4.67
N ASP A 11 4.25 -7.80 -4.31
CA ASP A 11 5.45 -8.52 -4.69
C ASP A 11 5.81 -9.54 -3.61
N PHE A 12 6.13 -10.77 -3.98
CA PHE A 12 6.61 -11.79 -3.04
C PHE A 12 8.01 -11.51 -2.48
N GLU A 13 8.81 -10.75 -3.23
CA GLU A 13 10.19 -10.38 -2.90
C GLU A 13 10.40 -8.88 -3.15
N PHE A 14 11.44 -8.29 -2.57
CA PHE A 14 11.77 -6.89 -2.80
C PHE A 14 12.05 -6.60 -4.29
N ASN A 15 11.18 -5.83 -4.93
CA ASN A 15 11.22 -5.52 -6.36
C ASN A 15 11.58 -4.05 -6.67
N ASN A 16 11.93 -3.26 -5.65
CA ASN A 16 12.26 -1.85 -5.81
C ASN A 16 13.78 -1.66 -6.01
N SER A 17 14.20 -0.42 -6.31
CA SER A 17 15.60 -0.08 -6.54
C SER A 17 16.44 -0.22 -5.26
N GLU A 18 17.68 -0.67 -5.40
CA GLU A 18 18.64 -0.73 -4.28
C GLU A 18 18.86 0.65 -3.66
N GLU A 19 18.74 1.74 -4.42
CA GLU A 19 18.79 3.13 -3.93
C GLU A 19 17.66 3.45 -2.94
N TRP A 20 16.44 2.96 -3.19
CA TRP A 20 15.33 3.11 -2.26
C TRP A 20 15.61 2.31 -0.97
N TYR A 21 16.08 1.07 -1.13
CA TYR A 21 16.48 0.23 0.01
C TYR A 21 17.61 0.84 0.85
N GLN A 22 18.52 1.56 0.20
CA GLN A 22 19.60 2.31 0.85
C GLN A 22 19.13 3.61 1.51
N SER A 23 18.12 4.27 0.94
CA SER A 23 17.48 5.45 1.52
C SER A 23 16.74 5.13 2.82
N ILE A 24 16.27 3.88 2.99
CA ILE A 24 15.60 3.48 4.24
C ILE A 24 16.63 3.36 5.38
N PRO A 25 16.36 3.97 6.55
CA PRO A 25 17.22 3.85 7.70
C PRO A 25 17.43 2.40 8.10
N LYS A 26 18.68 2.02 8.42
CA LYS A 26 19.03 0.62 8.76
C LYS A 26 18.18 0.01 9.88
N ASN A 27 17.67 0.81 10.81
CA ASN A 27 16.84 0.36 11.94
C ASN A 27 15.40 -0.02 11.55
N VAL A 28 14.91 0.45 10.40
CA VAL A 28 13.55 0.18 9.89
C VAL A 28 13.62 -0.47 8.50
N ARG A 29 14.81 -0.92 8.10
CA ARG A 29 15.05 -1.51 6.80
C ARG A 29 14.27 -2.83 6.71
N PRO A 30 13.40 -2.97 5.70
CA PRO A 30 12.63 -4.18 5.56
C PRO A 30 13.48 -5.36 5.15
N LYS A 31 13.10 -6.57 5.57
CA LYS A 31 13.70 -7.81 5.05
C LYS A 31 13.32 -7.93 3.57
N LYS A 32 14.25 -8.39 2.73
CA LYS A 32 13.98 -8.65 1.30
C LYS A 32 13.19 -9.96 1.08
N ASP A 33 13.28 -10.89 2.04
CA ASP A 33 12.59 -12.18 2.09
C ASP A 33 11.20 -12.04 2.75
N GLN A 34 10.42 -11.05 2.32
CA GLN A 34 9.05 -10.84 2.78
C GLN A 34 8.25 -10.15 1.66
N PRO A 35 6.93 -10.27 1.66
CA PRO A 35 6.12 -9.60 0.67
C PRO A 35 6.12 -8.08 0.86
N PHE A 36 6.15 -7.38 -0.26
CA PHE A 36 6.00 -5.93 -0.34
C PHE A 36 4.68 -5.61 -1.01
N TYR A 37 4.00 -4.61 -0.50
CA TYR A 37 2.67 -4.24 -0.93
C TYR A 37 2.71 -2.88 -1.59
N HIS A 38 2.10 -2.84 -2.77
CA HIS A 38 1.76 -1.61 -3.44
C HIS A 38 0.37 -1.18 -2.99
N LEU A 39 0.31 0.00 -2.40
CA LEU A 39 -0.95 0.57 -1.95
C LEU A 39 -1.13 1.99 -2.43
N LEU A 40 -2.38 2.33 -2.73
CA LEU A 40 -2.79 3.70 -3.01
C LEU A 40 -3.03 4.39 -1.67
N ALA A 41 -2.12 5.26 -1.26
CA ALA A 41 -2.18 5.99 0.01
C ALA A 41 -2.80 7.38 -0.18
N GLU A 42 -3.50 7.85 0.84
CA GLU A 42 -3.87 9.25 0.96
C GLU A 42 -3.51 9.78 2.35
N ASN A 43 -3.26 11.09 2.38
CA ASN A 43 -3.23 11.88 3.59
C ASN A 43 -4.24 13.04 3.46
N ASP A 44 -4.30 13.92 4.46
CA ASP A 44 -5.27 15.02 4.49
C ASP A 44 -5.11 16.02 3.32
N GLU A 45 -3.95 16.03 2.66
CA GLU A 45 -3.58 17.02 1.63
C GLU A 45 -3.49 16.44 0.22
N ILE A 46 -2.99 15.21 0.05
CA ILE A 46 -2.67 14.60 -1.23
C ILE A 46 -2.88 13.07 -1.25
N THR A 47 -3.02 12.54 -2.45
CA THR A 47 -3.08 11.10 -2.75
C THR A 47 -1.84 10.67 -3.53
N TYR A 48 -1.22 9.54 -3.18
CA TYR A 48 0.00 9.04 -3.81
C TYR A 48 0.13 7.51 -3.72
N GLU A 49 0.97 6.92 -4.56
CA GLU A 49 1.30 5.50 -4.50
C GLU A 49 2.40 5.25 -3.45
N ALA A 50 2.16 4.31 -2.55
CA ALA A 50 3.10 3.91 -1.52
C ALA A 50 3.54 2.45 -1.71
N TYR A 51 4.83 2.23 -1.41
CA TYR A 51 5.44 0.90 -1.42
C TYR A 51 5.97 0.59 -0.04
N VAL A 52 5.38 -0.41 0.63
CA VAL A 52 5.70 -0.74 2.02
C VAL A 52 5.83 -2.24 2.22
N SER A 53 6.64 -2.64 3.20
CA SER A 53 6.75 -4.04 3.61
C SER A 53 5.61 -4.47 4.51
N GLU A 54 5.27 -5.77 4.50
CA GLU A 54 4.24 -6.36 5.37
C GLU A 54 4.30 -5.92 6.83
N GLN A 55 5.48 -5.99 7.46
CA GLN A 55 5.67 -5.63 8.87
C GLN A 55 5.35 -4.15 9.23
N ASN A 56 5.27 -3.28 8.22
CA ASN A 56 4.94 -1.86 8.41
C ASN A 56 3.46 -1.58 8.12
N LEU A 57 2.69 -2.59 7.70
CA LEU A 57 1.25 -2.49 7.53
C LEU A 57 0.56 -2.70 8.87
N LEU A 58 -0.47 -1.90 9.10
CA LEU A 58 -1.42 -2.04 10.19
C LEU A 58 -2.80 -2.19 9.56
N ASP A 59 -3.63 -3.04 10.14
CA ASP A 59 -5.01 -3.14 9.73
C ASP A 59 -5.76 -1.84 10.00
N ASP A 60 -6.51 -1.38 9.01
CA ASP A 60 -7.41 -0.25 9.14
C ASP A 60 -8.81 -0.77 9.44
N ASP A 61 -9.28 -0.55 10.67
CA ASP A 61 -10.66 -0.87 11.09
C ASP A 61 -11.65 0.22 10.65
N SER A 62 -11.15 1.32 10.08
CA SER A 62 -11.98 2.41 9.61
C SER A 62 -12.78 1.97 8.38
N GLU A 63 -14.11 1.98 8.48
CA GLU A 63 -15.01 1.71 7.36
C GLU A 63 -15.08 2.85 6.34
N GLU A 64 -14.17 3.82 6.38
CA GLU A 64 -14.15 4.98 5.49
C GLU A 64 -13.41 4.67 4.18
N PRO A 65 -13.95 5.11 3.02
CA PRO A 65 -13.32 4.84 1.74
C PRO A 65 -12.12 5.74 1.50
N ILE A 66 -11.07 5.18 0.91
CA ILE A 66 -9.93 5.94 0.42
C ILE A 66 -10.35 6.77 -0.81
N LYS A 67 -10.00 8.06 -0.84
CA LYS A 67 -10.39 9.02 -1.90
C LYS A 67 -9.47 9.02 -3.11
N HIS A 68 -8.48 8.12 -3.16
CA HIS A 68 -7.50 8.06 -4.23
C HIS A 68 -8.20 7.79 -5.60
N PRO A 69 -8.01 8.63 -6.63
CA PRO A 69 -8.77 8.54 -7.89
C PRO A 69 -8.61 7.19 -8.59
N LEU A 70 -7.39 6.65 -8.62
CA LEU A 70 -7.09 5.33 -9.18
C LEU A 70 -7.87 4.17 -8.53
N ILE A 71 -8.41 4.33 -7.32
CA ILE A 71 -9.21 3.27 -6.70
C ILE A 71 -10.44 2.96 -7.53
N ASN A 72 -11.10 3.99 -8.05
CA ASN A 72 -12.27 3.82 -8.90
C ASN A 72 -11.91 3.21 -10.27
N GLU A 73 -10.64 3.27 -10.67
CA GLU A 73 -10.14 2.66 -11.90
C GLU A 73 -9.70 1.20 -11.70
N ILE A 74 -9.05 0.89 -10.56
CA ILE A 74 -8.49 -0.43 -10.27
C ILE A 74 -9.53 -1.37 -9.64
N PHE A 75 -10.38 -0.85 -8.75
CA PHE A 75 -11.33 -1.65 -8.00
C PHE A 75 -12.75 -1.46 -8.53
N SER A 76 -13.49 -2.54 -8.71
CA SER A 76 -14.88 -2.50 -9.17
C SER A 76 -15.89 -2.31 -8.04
N GLY A 77 -15.48 -2.47 -6.79
CA GLY A 77 -16.35 -2.27 -5.65
C GLY A 77 -15.64 -2.41 -4.32
N ARG A 78 -16.33 -1.98 -3.26
CA ARG A 78 -15.88 -2.07 -1.88
C ARG A 78 -16.90 -2.84 -1.04
N ARG A 79 -16.43 -3.72 -0.16
CA ARG A 79 -17.25 -4.41 0.84
C ARG A 79 -16.59 -4.23 2.22
N GLY A 80 -17.17 -3.36 3.05
CA GLY A 80 -16.56 -2.96 4.31
C GLY A 80 -15.22 -2.23 4.08
N SER A 81 -14.16 -2.69 4.74
CA SER A 81 -12.78 -2.21 4.57
C SER A 81 -12.05 -2.82 3.37
N SER A 82 -12.61 -3.85 2.72
CA SER A 82 -11.96 -4.56 1.62
C SER A 82 -12.41 -4.04 0.25
N TYR A 83 -11.46 -3.87 -0.66
CA TYR A 83 -11.72 -3.53 -2.06
C TYR A 83 -11.53 -4.74 -2.96
N PHE A 84 -12.39 -4.86 -3.98
CA PHE A 84 -12.37 -5.99 -4.90
C PHE A 84 -12.02 -5.49 -6.30
N LYS A 85 -10.91 -6.00 -6.83
CA LYS A 85 -10.58 -5.84 -8.24
C LYS A 85 -11.30 -6.91 -9.06
N PRO A 86 -11.86 -6.56 -10.23
CA PRO A 86 -12.37 -7.57 -11.14
C PRO A 86 -11.16 -8.38 -11.63
N SER A 87 -11.06 -9.65 -11.24
CA SER A 87 -10.09 -10.55 -11.87
C SER A 87 -10.51 -10.72 -13.33
N ASN A 88 -9.69 -10.17 -14.24
CA ASN A 88 -9.89 -10.34 -15.68
C ASN A 88 -9.56 -11.77 -16.13
#